data_AF-A0A4P2QBX5-F1
#
_entry.id   AF-A0A4P2QBX5-F1
#
_cell.length_a   1.000
_cell.length_b   1.000
_cell.length_c   1.000
_cell.angle_alpha   90.00
_cell.angle_beta   90.00
_cell.angle_gamma   90.00
#
_symmetry.space_group_name_H-M   'P 1'
#
loop_
_entity.id
_entity.type
_entity.pdbx_description
1 polymer ?
#
loop_
_entity_poly.entity_id
_entity_poly.type
_entity_poly.pdbx_seq_one_letter_code
_entity_poly.pdbx_strand_id
1 'polypeptide(L)'
;METVERAGRRAGAAGLLLLCLAAASAGLTASGCRVNEDDIRRWETTAHGPDKLRAVLFHDKYDPSLRVEAATSLIRMKPRQGRRVGIGILVETLASIEPAERQAIVAALVPAIIAELRKPPPVAQPGQPLPPDTSFPYKDAAYAMLTSDRTAIIADEGLKEGLKAALIDWAMADFEHRLEDRSQAYGMEQLLRFIGPAAVAGLPRLMTREAKRLDQMASLVAEHGDVATKEAASANLVAIARFVTSEAWINAKKPELQAANAASKLTPTEKQFEAQLAQYQEEELFRVFGSMKKLGGRPSVDYLLAFAANKELPEKRRQAALAALEGRLDRNNPSDIQRILEIVTADAPDVVLDQAFRRVGEMPRELVADKLYGLFKTDKWKIRRAAAATLLKMSTVKHIDEFMSRLPDSKGFALPEALTYGAALGDLKEGSPLEALKKHFTSGPAPVRTSAISYYFTFGTAADLPALEALEGDTTRAPVCEADPDCKWACEVSKAGSNERELRDVKTVGDFVQYCIEPAVQERKPELEKGEPK
;
A
#
# COMPACT_ATOMS: atom_id res chain seq x y z
N MET A 1 -23.13 60.57 -8.37
CA MET A 1 -24.53 60.28 -8.74
C MET A 1 -25.21 59.86 -7.45
N GLU A 2 -25.71 60.84 -6.69
CA GLU A 2 -27.11 61.30 -6.70
C GLU A 2 -28.00 60.25 -5.99
N THR A 3 -28.77 60.51 -4.94
CA THR A 3 -29.35 61.72 -4.29
C THR A 3 -29.78 61.28 -2.86
N VAL A 4 -29.49 62.02 -1.78
CA VAL A 4 -30.25 63.13 -1.13
C VAL A 4 -31.62 62.76 -0.52
N GLU A 5 -31.62 62.82 0.83
CA GLU A 5 -32.65 63.26 1.80
C GLU A 5 -34.15 62.91 1.67
N ARG A 6 -34.72 62.48 2.81
CA ARG A 6 -35.73 63.30 3.52
C ARG A 6 -35.92 62.90 4.98
N ALA A 7 -35.73 63.89 5.86
CA ALA A 7 -36.13 63.88 7.25
C ALA A 7 -37.62 64.25 7.40
N GLY A 8 -38.28 63.69 8.42
CA GLY A 8 -39.61 64.08 8.88
C GLY A 8 -39.66 63.99 10.41
N ARG A 9 -39.87 65.13 11.06
CA ARG A 9 -39.76 65.38 12.51
C ARG A 9 -41.13 65.88 12.97
N ARG A 10 -41.64 65.40 14.13
CA ARG A 10 -42.15 66.19 15.28
C ARG A 10 -43.34 65.55 16.05
N ALA A 11 -43.21 65.69 17.39
CA ALA A 11 -44.23 65.93 18.43
C ALA A 11 -45.30 64.85 18.66
N GLY A 12 -45.64 64.40 19.88
CA GLY A 12 -45.40 64.91 21.22
C GLY A 12 -46.75 64.96 21.96
N ALA A 13 -46.92 64.23 23.06
CA ALA A 13 -47.88 64.54 24.14
C ALA A 13 -47.70 63.55 25.30
N ALA A 14 -47.45 64.11 26.48
CA ALA A 14 -47.47 63.45 27.78
C ALA A 14 -48.92 63.39 28.32
N GLY A 15 -49.22 62.40 29.16
CA GLY A 15 -50.47 62.33 29.90
C GLY A 15 -50.40 61.27 31.02
N LEU A 16 -50.19 61.75 32.25
CA LEU A 16 -50.29 61.02 33.52
C LEU A 16 -51.69 60.42 33.73
N LEU A 17 -51.76 59.24 34.35
CA LEU A 17 -52.70 58.99 35.46
C LEU A 17 -52.30 57.74 36.28
N LEU A 18 -52.34 57.91 37.59
CA LEU A 18 -51.91 57.05 38.69
C LEU A 18 -53.12 56.35 39.35
N LEU A 19 -52.84 55.31 40.15
CA LEU A 19 -53.66 54.62 41.19
C LEU A 19 -54.64 53.54 40.65
N CYS A 20 -54.73 52.31 41.21
CA CYS A 20 -54.69 51.88 42.62
C CYS A 20 -54.02 50.50 42.84
N LEU A 21 -53.39 50.35 44.01
CA LEU A 21 -53.08 49.07 44.67
C LEU A 21 -54.36 48.33 45.11
N ALA A 22 -54.38 46.99 45.04
CA ALA A 22 -54.54 46.10 46.21
C ALA A 22 -54.77 44.62 45.83
N ALA A 23 -53.99 43.75 46.49
CA ALA A 23 -54.35 42.41 46.97
C ALA A 23 -54.81 41.32 45.97
N ALA A 24 -53.87 40.48 45.55
CA ALA A 24 -54.09 39.04 45.37
C ALA A 24 -52.78 38.26 45.56
N SER A 25 -52.29 38.24 46.79
CA SER A 25 -51.31 37.26 47.26
C SER A 25 -52.04 35.99 47.69
N ALA A 26 -52.11 34.99 46.83
CA ALA A 26 -52.40 33.60 47.21
C ALA A 26 -51.93 32.63 46.11
N GLY A 27 -50.87 31.87 46.40
CA GLY A 27 -50.69 30.54 45.81
C GLY A 27 -49.82 30.39 44.57
N LEU A 28 -48.72 31.13 44.42
CA LEU A 28 -47.60 30.63 43.63
C LEU A 28 -46.75 29.74 44.54
N THR A 29 -47.02 28.44 44.51
CA THR A 29 -46.06 27.42 44.94
C THR A 29 -44.77 27.64 44.16
N ALA A 30 -43.79 28.25 44.81
CA ALA A 30 -42.42 28.28 44.34
C ALA A 30 -41.90 26.83 44.34
N SER A 31 -42.10 26.11 43.24
CA SER A 31 -41.20 25.04 42.86
C SER A 31 -39.85 25.70 42.59
N GLY A 32 -38.97 25.72 43.61
CA GLY A 32 -37.56 26.01 43.37
C GLY A 32 -37.11 25.09 42.23
N CYS A 33 -36.58 25.68 41.15
CA CYS A 33 -36.20 24.99 39.92
C CYS A 33 -35.10 23.95 40.20
N ARG A 34 -35.49 22.78 40.69
CA ARG A 34 -34.61 21.61 40.80
C ARG A 34 -34.35 21.13 39.38
N VAL A 35 -33.08 21.17 38.98
CA VAL A 35 -32.63 20.65 37.68
C VAL A 35 -33.08 19.20 37.55
N ASN A 36 -33.76 18.89 36.45
CA ASN A 36 -34.24 17.56 36.11
C ASN A 36 -33.75 17.11 34.72
N GLU A 37 -34.11 15.91 34.29
CA GLU A 37 -33.69 15.36 32.98
C GLU A 37 -34.16 16.21 31.79
N ASP A 38 -35.35 16.81 31.86
CA ASP A 38 -35.87 17.67 30.79
C ASP A 38 -35.02 18.95 30.63
N ASP A 39 -34.53 19.51 31.73
CA ASP A 39 -33.59 20.63 31.70
C ASP A 39 -32.27 20.22 31.03
N ILE A 40 -31.74 19.05 31.38
CA ILE A 40 -30.49 18.50 30.81
C ILE A 40 -30.61 18.33 29.29
N ARG A 41 -31.69 17.69 28.83
CA ARG A 41 -31.95 17.50 27.39
C ARG A 41 -32.17 18.80 26.66
N ARG A 42 -32.90 19.75 27.27
CA ARG A 42 -33.09 21.09 26.69
C ARG A 42 -31.74 21.78 26.47
N TRP A 43 -30.79 21.63 27.39
CA TRP A 43 -29.50 22.32 27.31
C TRP A 43 -28.61 21.86 26.16
N GLU A 44 -28.78 20.65 25.61
CA GLU A 44 -28.02 20.15 24.45
C GLU A 44 -27.99 21.13 23.28
N THR A 45 -29.07 21.90 23.09
CA THR A 45 -29.26 22.81 21.96
C THR A 45 -29.02 24.29 22.28
N THR A 46 -28.75 24.64 23.56
CA THR A 46 -28.66 26.05 24.00
C THR A 46 -27.23 26.59 24.00
N ALA A 47 -27.03 27.89 23.80
CA ALA A 47 -25.70 28.51 23.78
C ALA A 47 -24.86 28.18 25.04
N HIS A 48 -25.41 28.41 26.23
CA HIS A 48 -24.78 28.10 27.53
C HIS A 48 -24.96 26.65 28.00
N GLY A 49 -25.51 25.79 27.16
CA GLY A 49 -25.74 24.38 27.46
C GLY A 49 -24.51 23.61 27.91
N PRO A 50 -23.37 23.70 27.20
CA PRO A 50 -22.16 22.96 27.56
C PRO A 50 -21.68 23.26 28.99
N ASP A 51 -21.70 24.54 29.39
CA ASP A 51 -21.26 24.96 30.73
C ASP A 51 -22.20 24.44 31.82
N LYS A 52 -23.51 24.43 31.55
CA LYS A 52 -24.50 23.87 32.49
C LYS A 52 -24.39 22.37 32.63
N LEU A 53 -24.20 21.64 31.52
CA LEU A 53 -23.99 20.20 31.53
C LEU A 53 -22.70 19.83 32.26
N ARG A 54 -21.60 20.58 32.03
CA ARG A 54 -20.36 20.46 32.78
C ARG A 54 -20.57 20.64 34.28
N ALA A 55 -21.31 21.69 34.68
CA ALA A 55 -21.57 21.96 36.10
C ALA A 55 -22.36 20.82 36.76
N VAL A 56 -23.35 20.25 36.07
CA VAL A 56 -24.11 19.10 36.58
C VAL A 56 -23.22 17.86 36.70
N LEU A 57 -22.39 17.58 35.70
CA LEU A 57 -21.46 16.45 35.73
C LEU A 57 -20.41 16.58 36.84
N PHE A 58 -19.91 17.80 37.09
CA PHE A 58 -18.81 18.05 38.02
C PHE A 58 -19.24 18.07 39.49
N HIS A 59 -20.33 18.78 39.83
CA HIS A 59 -20.62 19.08 41.24
C HIS A 59 -21.33 17.94 41.98
N ASP A 60 -20.83 17.66 43.18
CA ASP A 60 -21.31 16.62 44.09
C ASP A 60 -22.79 16.76 44.53
N LYS A 61 -23.31 17.98 44.50
CA LYS A 61 -24.70 18.30 44.86
C LYS A 61 -25.78 17.70 43.95
N TYR A 62 -25.42 17.25 42.74
CA TYR A 62 -26.36 16.63 41.81
C TYR A 62 -26.41 15.12 41.98
N ASP A 63 -27.61 14.55 41.84
CA ASP A 63 -27.84 13.11 41.90
C ASP A 63 -27.00 12.37 40.84
N PRO A 64 -26.43 11.19 41.16
CA PRO A 64 -25.63 10.43 40.21
C PRO A 64 -26.32 10.18 38.86
N SER A 65 -27.63 9.94 38.85
CA SER A 65 -28.40 9.74 37.61
C SER A 65 -28.41 10.99 36.72
N LEU A 66 -28.55 12.18 37.32
CA LEU A 66 -28.48 13.45 36.59
C LEU A 66 -27.08 13.73 36.04
N ARG A 67 -26.02 13.29 36.74
CA ARG A 67 -24.65 13.41 36.23
C ARG A 67 -24.42 12.50 35.03
N VAL A 68 -24.96 11.28 35.06
CA VAL A 68 -24.90 10.34 33.93
C VAL A 68 -25.71 10.85 32.73
N GLU A 69 -26.90 11.41 32.94
CA GLU A 69 -27.67 12.05 31.85
C GLU A 69 -26.95 13.29 31.33
N ALA A 70 -26.32 14.11 32.18
CA ALA A 70 -25.51 15.24 31.74
C ALA A 70 -24.31 14.80 30.88
N ALA A 71 -23.61 13.74 31.28
CA ALA A 71 -22.55 13.12 30.49
C ALA A 71 -23.06 12.60 29.14
N THR A 72 -24.20 11.90 29.15
CA THR A 72 -24.84 11.39 27.92
C THR A 72 -25.27 12.52 27.00
N SER A 73 -25.84 13.61 27.54
CA SER A 73 -26.18 14.81 26.80
C SER A 73 -24.95 15.47 26.17
N LEU A 74 -23.81 15.54 26.87
CA LEU A 74 -22.55 16.03 26.30
C LEU A 74 -22.10 15.19 25.09
N ILE A 75 -22.33 13.88 25.09
CA ILE A 75 -22.06 12.99 23.93
C ILE A 75 -23.01 13.30 22.77
N ARG A 76 -24.32 13.46 23.05
CA ARG A 76 -25.35 13.72 22.03
C ARG A 76 -25.26 15.10 21.38
N MET A 77 -24.53 16.04 21.98
CA MET A 77 -24.45 17.40 21.47
C MET A 77 -24.00 17.44 20.01
N LYS A 78 -24.77 18.18 19.19
CA LYS A 78 -24.39 18.46 17.81
C LYS A 78 -23.10 19.28 17.75
N PRO A 79 -22.29 19.12 16.69
CA PRO A 79 -21.11 19.96 16.46
C PRO A 79 -21.46 21.44 16.45
N ARG A 80 -20.61 22.26 17.08
CA ARG A 80 -20.69 23.72 17.07
C ARG A 80 -19.53 24.27 16.26
N GLN A 81 -19.82 25.06 15.22
CA GLN A 81 -18.82 25.54 14.27
C GLN A 81 -17.94 24.40 13.70
N GLY A 82 -18.57 23.25 13.42
CA GLY A 82 -17.88 22.06 12.91
C GLY A 82 -17.09 21.26 13.95
N ARG A 83 -17.07 21.65 15.23
CA ARG A 83 -16.34 20.95 16.31
C ARG A 83 -17.27 20.27 17.31
N ARG A 84 -16.96 19.02 17.69
CA ARG A 84 -17.67 18.27 18.74
C ARG A 84 -17.21 18.71 20.13
N VAL A 85 -17.67 19.88 20.58
CA VAL A 85 -17.23 20.47 21.87
C VAL A 85 -17.63 19.64 23.09
N GLY A 86 -18.76 18.92 23.03
CA GLY A 86 -19.28 18.17 24.18
C GLY A 86 -18.38 17.02 24.64
N ILE A 87 -17.74 16.31 23.72
CA ILE A 87 -16.85 15.17 24.05
C ILE A 87 -15.59 15.66 24.76
N GLY A 88 -15.00 16.78 24.31
CA GLY A 88 -13.86 17.38 25.01
C GLY A 88 -14.22 17.77 26.43
N ILE A 89 -15.36 18.46 26.61
CA ILE A 89 -15.86 18.87 27.93
C ILE A 89 -16.13 17.66 28.82
N LEU A 90 -16.73 16.58 28.28
CA LEU A 90 -16.96 15.34 29.02
C LEU A 90 -15.65 14.79 29.60
N VAL A 91 -14.64 14.59 28.76
CA VAL A 91 -13.37 13.97 29.18
C VAL A 91 -12.61 14.87 30.14
N GLU A 92 -12.54 16.17 29.88
CA GLU A 92 -11.88 17.13 30.78
C GLU A 92 -12.57 17.23 32.14
N THR A 93 -13.90 17.19 32.15
CA THR A 93 -14.67 17.24 33.40
C THR A 93 -14.50 15.96 34.20
N LEU A 94 -14.65 14.79 33.55
CA LEU A 94 -14.41 13.50 34.21
C LEU A 94 -12.99 13.44 34.78
N ALA A 95 -11.97 13.87 34.04
CA ALA A 95 -10.59 13.90 34.51
C ALA A 95 -10.37 14.74 35.78
N SER A 96 -11.25 15.73 36.02
CA SER A 96 -11.18 16.64 37.16
C SER A 96 -12.00 16.18 38.37
N ILE A 97 -12.79 15.11 38.24
CA ILE A 97 -13.58 14.52 39.34
C ILE A 97 -12.69 13.54 40.11
N GLU A 98 -12.83 13.51 41.44
CA GLU A 98 -12.13 12.58 42.32
C GLU A 98 -12.30 11.12 41.88
N PRO A 99 -11.26 10.25 41.99
CA PRO A 99 -11.27 8.92 41.36
C PRO A 99 -12.47 8.04 41.73
N ALA A 100 -12.86 8.01 43.01
CA ALA A 100 -13.96 7.18 43.48
C ALA A 100 -15.31 7.63 42.89
N GLU A 101 -15.58 8.94 42.92
CA GLU A 101 -16.80 9.51 42.33
C GLU A 101 -16.83 9.36 40.81
N ARG A 102 -15.68 9.57 40.16
CA ARG A 102 -15.51 9.36 38.72
C ARG A 102 -15.86 7.94 38.34
N GLN A 103 -15.39 6.94 39.07
CA GLN A 103 -15.70 5.54 38.77
C GLN A 103 -17.18 5.22 38.96
N ALA A 104 -17.86 5.80 39.95
CA ALA A 104 -19.30 5.61 40.12
C ALA A 104 -20.10 6.12 38.91
N ILE A 105 -19.72 7.28 38.35
CA ILE A 105 -20.34 7.83 37.13
C ILE A 105 -20.00 6.97 35.91
N VAL A 106 -18.72 6.61 35.74
CA VAL A 106 -18.24 5.82 34.60
C VAL A 106 -18.86 4.42 34.57
N ALA A 107 -19.07 3.79 35.72
CA ALA A 107 -19.69 2.47 35.84
C ALA A 107 -21.14 2.44 35.31
N ALA A 108 -21.86 3.56 35.38
CA ALA A 108 -23.19 3.70 34.81
C ALA A 108 -23.16 4.20 33.35
N LEU A 109 -22.21 5.09 33.01
CA LEU A 109 -22.10 5.68 31.68
C LEU A 109 -21.61 4.68 30.61
N VAL A 110 -20.62 3.84 30.92
CA VAL A 110 -20.05 2.89 29.95
C VAL A 110 -21.09 1.90 29.42
N PRO A 111 -21.92 1.25 30.24
CA PRO A 111 -23.02 0.41 29.74
C PRO A 111 -23.99 1.16 28.81
N ALA A 112 -24.30 2.43 29.09
CA ALA A 112 -25.16 3.25 28.23
C ALA A 112 -24.51 3.53 26.87
N ILE A 113 -23.21 3.83 26.84
CA ILE A 113 -22.43 3.97 25.60
C ILE A 113 -22.43 2.65 24.81
N ILE A 114 -22.19 1.51 25.47
CA ILE A 114 -22.19 0.18 24.83
C ILE A 114 -23.55 -0.13 24.21
N ALA A 115 -24.66 0.20 24.90
CA ALA A 115 -26.00 -0.02 24.38
C ALA A 115 -26.26 0.75 23.08
N GLU A 116 -25.74 1.97 22.97
CA GLU A 116 -25.85 2.79 21.75
C GLU A 116 -24.95 2.26 20.63
N LEU A 117 -23.73 1.80 20.94
CA LEU A 117 -22.82 1.19 19.97
C LEU A 117 -23.35 -0.13 19.39
N ARG A 118 -24.13 -0.88 20.17
CA ARG A 118 -24.73 -2.15 19.73
C ARG A 118 -25.99 -1.99 18.89
N LYS A 119 -26.49 -0.77 18.69
CA LYS A 119 -27.62 -0.54 17.80
C LYS A 119 -27.23 -0.91 16.36
N PRO A 120 -28.15 -1.54 15.60
CA PRO A 120 -27.88 -1.86 14.21
C PRO A 120 -27.60 -0.58 13.40
N PRO A 121 -26.73 -0.65 12.39
CA PRO A 121 -26.48 0.48 11.51
C PRO A 121 -27.77 0.92 10.79
N PRO A 122 -27.89 2.22 10.44
CA PRO A 122 -29.04 2.69 9.68
C PRO A 122 -29.09 1.99 8.31
N VAL A 123 -30.29 1.61 7.88
CA VAL A 123 -30.53 1.00 6.57
C VAL A 123 -31.20 2.01 5.64
N ALA A 124 -30.74 2.08 4.39
CA ALA A 124 -31.41 2.89 3.38
C ALA A 124 -32.79 2.31 3.06
N GLN A 125 -33.83 3.14 3.06
CA GLN A 125 -35.13 2.77 2.55
C GLN A 125 -35.23 3.10 1.04
N PRO A 126 -35.98 2.33 0.24
CA PRO A 126 -36.13 2.60 -1.18
C PRO A 126 -36.57 4.04 -1.45
N GLY A 127 -35.79 4.77 -2.25
CA GLY A 127 -36.08 6.16 -2.63
C GLY A 127 -35.79 7.22 -1.57
N GLN A 128 -35.21 6.86 -0.42
CA GLN A 128 -34.82 7.81 0.63
C GLN A 128 -33.30 7.82 0.85
N PRO A 129 -32.72 8.99 1.21
CA PRO A 129 -31.32 9.05 1.61
C PRO A 129 -31.08 8.20 2.87
N LEU A 130 -29.88 7.65 3.00
CA LEU A 130 -29.47 6.89 4.19
C LEU A 130 -29.64 7.77 5.45
N PRO A 131 -30.37 7.31 6.47
CA PRO A 131 -30.48 8.05 7.73
C PRO A 131 -29.11 8.27 8.37
N PRO A 132 -28.89 9.39 9.08
CA PRO A 132 -27.64 9.62 9.80
C PRO A 132 -27.38 8.54 10.84
N ASP A 133 -26.15 7.99 10.87
CA ASP A 133 -25.75 7.07 11.93
C ASP A 133 -25.53 7.84 13.24
N THR A 134 -26.40 7.61 14.22
CA THR A 134 -26.39 8.31 15.51
C THR A 134 -25.39 7.73 16.50
N SER A 135 -24.69 6.66 16.14
CA SER A 135 -23.71 5.98 17.01
C SER A 135 -22.32 6.62 17.00
N PHE A 136 -21.98 7.43 15.99
CA PHE A 136 -20.66 8.09 15.88
C PHE A 136 -20.23 8.90 17.12
N PRO A 137 -21.10 9.75 17.74
CA PRO A 137 -20.72 10.49 18.94
C PRO A 137 -20.36 9.57 20.10
N TYR A 138 -21.06 8.44 20.25
CA TYR A 138 -20.78 7.44 21.28
C TYR A 138 -19.46 6.72 21.03
N LYS A 139 -19.15 6.40 19.76
CA LYS A 139 -17.84 5.87 19.40
C LYS A 139 -16.73 6.86 19.73
N ASP A 140 -16.89 8.13 19.35
CA ASP A 140 -15.87 9.16 19.58
C ASP A 140 -15.66 9.41 21.08
N ALA A 141 -16.74 9.40 21.87
CA ALA A 141 -16.68 9.51 23.33
C ALA A 141 -15.97 8.30 23.97
N ALA A 142 -16.32 7.08 23.54
CA ALA A 142 -15.67 5.86 23.99
C ALA A 142 -14.17 5.87 23.73
N TYR A 143 -13.76 6.22 22.51
CA TYR A 143 -12.35 6.34 22.15
C TYR A 143 -11.64 7.39 23.01
N ALA A 144 -12.23 8.59 23.17
CA ALA A 144 -11.62 9.67 23.95
C ALA A 144 -11.49 9.32 25.45
N MET A 145 -12.46 8.60 26.01
CA MET A 145 -12.40 8.10 27.39
C MET A 145 -11.31 7.03 27.57
N LEU A 146 -11.11 6.16 26.57
CA LEU A 146 -10.08 5.12 26.58
C LEU A 146 -8.66 5.65 26.35
N THR A 147 -8.52 6.80 25.69
CA THR A 147 -7.23 7.38 25.26
C THR A 147 -6.85 8.66 25.99
N SER A 148 -7.53 9.00 27.08
CA SER A 148 -7.24 10.21 27.84
C SER A 148 -5.85 10.17 28.48
N ASP A 149 -4.97 11.09 28.06
CA ASP A 149 -3.59 11.18 28.56
C ASP A 149 -3.47 11.83 29.95
N ARG A 150 -4.49 12.56 30.41
CA ARG A 150 -4.43 13.29 31.70
C ARG A 150 -4.57 12.36 32.90
N THR A 151 -5.47 11.39 32.80
CA THR A 151 -5.74 10.39 33.83
C THR A 151 -6.56 9.26 33.23
N ALA A 152 -6.42 8.06 33.80
CA ALA A 152 -7.31 6.94 33.51
C ALA A 152 -8.75 7.32 33.91
N ILE A 153 -9.60 7.57 32.90
CA ILE A 153 -11.02 7.87 33.08
C ILE A 153 -11.75 6.61 33.53
N ILE A 154 -11.52 5.51 32.80
CA ILE A 154 -12.03 4.18 33.14
C ILE A 154 -10.90 3.46 33.89
N ALA A 155 -11.10 3.12 35.15
CA ALA A 155 -10.10 2.37 35.92
C ALA A 155 -10.39 0.86 35.90
N ASP A 156 -11.66 0.49 35.81
CA ASP A 156 -12.09 -0.91 35.75
C ASP A 156 -11.73 -1.56 34.40
N GLU A 157 -10.91 -2.61 34.46
CA GLU A 157 -10.46 -3.32 33.26
C GLU A 157 -11.59 -4.07 32.55
N GLY A 158 -12.59 -4.58 33.27
CA GLY A 158 -13.77 -5.21 32.69
C GLY A 158 -14.59 -4.23 31.85
N LEU A 159 -14.77 -3.00 32.33
CA LEU A 159 -15.42 -1.93 31.58
C LEU A 159 -14.60 -1.50 30.36
N LYS A 160 -13.27 -1.42 30.48
CA LYS A 160 -12.39 -1.12 29.34
C LYS A 160 -12.52 -2.17 28.25
N GLU A 161 -12.41 -3.45 28.60
CA GLU A 161 -12.48 -4.54 27.63
C GLU A 161 -13.89 -4.69 27.04
N GLY A 162 -14.93 -4.51 27.84
CA GLY A 162 -16.31 -4.48 27.34
C GLY A 162 -16.56 -3.35 26.33
N LEU A 163 -15.99 -2.16 26.59
CA LEU A 163 -16.09 -1.02 25.69
C LEU A 163 -15.28 -1.21 24.40
N LYS A 164 -14.06 -1.76 24.50
CA LYS A 164 -13.26 -2.14 23.32
C LYS A 164 -14.00 -3.17 22.47
N ALA A 165 -14.55 -4.22 23.08
CA ALA A 165 -15.34 -5.23 22.35
C ALA A 165 -16.53 -4.60 21.62
N ALA A 166 -17.29 -3.71 22.28
CA ALA A 166 -18.39 -3.00 21.65
C ALA A 166 -17.93 -2.11 20.48
N LEU A 167 -16.76 -1.48 20.58
CA LEU A 167 -16.16 -0.71 19.49
C LEU A 167 -15.75 -1.58 18.30
N ILE A 168 -15.25 -2.79 18.54
CA ILE A 168 -14.93 -3.77 17.50
C ILE A 168 -16.22 -4.23 16.80
N ASP A 169 -17.23 -4.64 17.56
CA ASP A 169 -18.52 -5.07 17.02
C ASP A 169 -19.16 -3.96 16.19
N TRP A 170 -19.11 -2.72 16.70
CA TRP A 170 -19.52 -1.53 15.98
C TRP A 170 -18.73 -1.35 14.68
N ALA A 171 -17.40 -1.40 14.73
CA ALA A 171 -16.58 -1.27 13.52
C ALA A 171 -16.94 -2.32 12.45
N MET A 172 -17.21 -3.58 12.85
CA MET A 172 -17.48 -4.67 11.93
C MET A 172 -18.91 -4.66 11.36
N ALA A 173 -19.89 -4.10 12.08
CA ALA A 173 -21.29 -4.14 11.68
C ALA A 173 -21.61 -3.34 10.40
N ASP A 174 -20.83 -2.29 10.10
CA ASP A 174 -21.00 -1.46 8.89
C ASP A 174 -19.68 -0.82 8.45
N PHE A 175 -18.65 -1.66 8.33
CA PHE A 175 -17.26 -1.23 8.20
C PHE A 175 -17.02 -0.23 7.05
N GLU A 176 -17.51 -0.51 5.84
CA GLU A 176 -17.20 0.33 4.67
C GLU A 176 -17.79 1.73 4.78
N HIS A 177 -19.06 1.86 5.19
CA HIS A 177 -19.69 3.16 5.38
C HIS A 177 -19.06 3.92 6.55
N ARG A 178 -18.78 3.24 7.67
CA ARG A 178 -18.15 3.85 8.84
C ARG A 178 -16.70 4.25 8.60
N LEU A 179 -15.98 3.57 7.71
CA LEU A 179 -14.63 3.97 7.32
C LEU A 179 -14.62 5.30 6.54
N GLU A 180 -15.63 5.56 5.73
CA GLU A 180 -15.70 6.73 4.84
C GLU A 180 -16.32 7.98 5.49
N ASP A 181 -17.01 7.82 6.61
CA ASP A 181 -17.74 8.91 7.24
C ASP A 181 -16.79 9.98 7.82
N ARG A 182 -16.84 11.19 7.25
CA ARG A 182 -15.97 12.32 7.64
C ARG A 182 -16.46 13.09 8.87
N SER A 183 -17.60 12.73 9.47
CA SER A 183 -18.15 13.38 10.66
C SER A 183 -17.53 12.89 11.97
N GLN A 184 -16.65 11.89 11.88
CA GLN A 184 -15.93 11.29 13.00
C GLN A 184 -14.86 12.25 13.53
N ALA A 185 -14.78 12.39 14.85
CA ALA A 185 -13.67 13.09 15.49
C ALA A 185 -12.39 12.23 15.48
N TYR A 186 -12.54 10.92 15.60
CA TYR A 186 -11.43 9.95 15.55
C TYR A 186 -11.68 8.95 14.43
N GLY A 187 -10.74 8.79 13.49
CA GLY A 187 -10.94 7.92 12.33
C GLY A 187 -11.02 6.44 12.70
N MET A 188 -11.68 5.65 11.85
CA MET A 188 -11.74 4.19 12.01
C MET A 188 -10.35 3.55 12.11
N GLU A 189 -9.38 3.99 11.31
CA GLU A 189 -8.02 3.47 11.37
C GLU A 189 -7.34 3.78 12.71
N GLN A 190 -7.58 4.97 13.28
CA GLN A 190 -7.06 5.33 14.60
C GLN A 190 -7.65 4.43 15.69
N LEU A 191 -8.96 4.17 15.61
CA LEU A 191 -9.66 3.27 16.53
C LEU A 191 -9.08 1.85 16.47
N LEU A 192 -8.95 1.29 15.27
CA LEU A 192 -8.47 -0.10 15.10
C LEU A 192 -6.99 -0.24 15.51
N ARG A 193 -6.15 0.75 15.18
CA ARG A 193 -4.75 0.80 15.60
C ARG A 193 -4.63 0.86 17.13
N PHE A 194 -5.46 1.67 17.78
CA PHE A 194 -5.47 1.79 19.24
C PHE A 194 -5.83 0.47 19.94
N ILE A 195 -6.85 -0.24 19.43
CA ILE A 195 -7.28 -1.52 20.02
C ILE A 195 -6.26 -2.64 19.71
N GLY A 196 -5.65 -2.63 18.51
CA GLY A 196 -4.64 -3.59 18.10
C GLY A 196 -5.22 -4.84 17.42
N PRO A 197 -4.57 -6.02 17.53
CA PRO A 197 -4.88 -7.19 16.70
C PRO A 197 -6.33 -7.68 16.76
N ALA A 198 -6.96 -7.64 17.93
CA ALA A 198 -8.35 -8.07 18.11
C ALA A 198 -9.32 -7.24 17.24
N ALA A 199 -8.99 -5.99 16.95
CA ALA A 199 -9.85 -5.08 16.20
C ALA A 199 -9.98 -5.44 14.71
N VAL A 200 -8.97 -6.11 14.16
CA VAL A 200 -8.92 -6.49 12.74
C VAL A 200 -9.22 -7.97 12.51
N ALA A 201 -9.38 -8.76 13.57
CA ALA A 201 -9.67 -10.20 13.50
C ALA A 201 -10.99 -10.53 12.75
N GLY A 202 -11.95 -9.59 12.74
CA GLY A 202 -13.21 -9.71 12.01
C GLY A 202 -13.12 -9.37 10.52
N LEU A 203 -12.12 -8.57 10.10
CA LEU A 203 -12.01 -8.07 8.72
C LEU A 203 -11.93 -9.16 7.64
N PRO A 204 -11.25 -10.31 7.85
CA PRO A 204 -11.27 -11.39 6.86
C PRO A 204 -12.69 -11.74 6.41
N ARG A 205 -13.68 -11.79 7.32
CA ARG A 205 -15.06 -12.17 6.98
C ARG A 205 -15.76 -11.15 6.08
N LEU A 206 -15.29 -9.90 6.08
CA LEU A 206 -15.81 -8.81 5.25
C LEU A 206 -15.11 -8.73 3.89
N MET A 207 -14.01 -9.46 3.70
CA MET A 207 -13.32 -9.57 2.41
C MET A 207 -14.09 -10.51 1.48
N THR A 208 -15.18 -10.01 0.92
CA THR A 208 -16.02 -10.73 -0.07
C THR A 208 -15.80 -10.18 -1.47
N ARG A 209 -16.48 -10.78 -2.47
CA ARG A 209 -16.37 -10.38 -3.88
C ARG A 209 -17.00 -9.02 -4.14
N GLU A 210 -17.93 -8.61 -3.28
CA GLU A 210 -18.72 -7.39 -3.34
C GLU A 210 -18.06 -6.24 -2.56
N ALA A 211 -17.00 -6.52 -1.79
CA ALA A 211 -16.32 -5.52 -0.98
C ALA A 211 -15.65 -4.45 -1.85
N LYS A 212 -15.98 -3.19 -1.57
CA LYS A 212 -15.44 -2.00 -2.24
C LYS A 212 -14.11 -1.57 -1.66
N ARG A 213 -13.82 -1.93 -0.40
CA ARG A 213 -12.63 -1.50 0.37
C ARG A 213 -11.66 -2.63 0.68
N LEU A 214 -11.57 -3.63 -0.22
CA LEU A 214 -10.64 -4.76 -0.07
C LEU A 214 -9.19 -4.34 0.19
N ASP A 215 -8.72 -3.30 -0.50
CA ASP A 215 -7.35 -2.80 -0.35
C ASP A 215 -7.08 -2.19 1.04
N GLN A 216 -8.02 -1.40 1.57
CA GLN A 216 -7.95 -0.85 2.92
C GLN A 216 -8.03 -1.95 3.98
N MET A 217 -8.95 -2.91 3.82
CA MET A 217 -9.05 -4.05 4.74
C MET A 217 -7.76 -4.87 4.76
N ALA A 218 -7.18 -5.15 3.60
CA ALA A 218 -5.92 -5.88 3.48
C ALA A 218 -4.75 -5.12 4.13
N SER A 219 -4.73 -3.78 3.99
CA SER A 219 -3.72 -2.92 4.62
C SER A 219 -3.81 -2.96 6.16
N LEU A 220 -5.03 -2.84 6.71
CA LEU A 220 -5.26 -2.89 8.16
C LEU A 220 -4.89 -4.24 8.76
N VAL A 221 -5.26 -5.34 8.10
CA VAL A 221 -4.87 -6.69 8.54
C VAL A 221 -3.36 -6.90 8.40
N ALA A 222 -2.72 -6.37 7.36
CA ALA A 222 -1.27 -6.46 7.21
C ALA A 222 -0.52 -5.75 8.35
N GLU A 223 -0.97 -4.56 8.74
CA GLU A 223 -0.35 -3.72 9.77
C GLU A 223 -0.61 -4.24 11.20
N HIS A 224 -1.85 -4.66 11.48
CA HIS A 224 -2.29 -4.93 12.86
C HIS A 224 -2.69 -6.38 13.14
N GLY A 225 -2.92 -7.19 12.10
CA GLY A 225 -3.38 -8.57 12.26
C GLY A 225 -2.31 -9.50 12.84
N ASP A 226 -2.75 -10.45 13.66
CA ASP A 226 -1.94 -11.60 14.03
C ASP A 226 -1.77 -12.58 12.85
N VAL A 227 -0.99 -13.65 13.06
CA VAL A 227 -0.71 -14.64 12.02
C VAL A 227 -1.99 -15.29 11.48
N ALA A 228 -2.90 -15.71 12.38
CA ALA A 228 -4.14 -16.36 12.00
C ALA A 228 -5.06 -15.43 11.19
N THR A 229 -5.16 -14.16 11.57
CA THR A 229 -5.95 -13.16 10.85
C THR A 229 -5.38 -12.90 9.46
N LYS A 230 -4.05 -12.79 9.34
CA LYS A 230 -3.37 -12.63 8.05
C LYS A 230 -3.58 -13.83 7.13
N GLU A 231 -3.49 -15.04 7.66
CA GLU A 231 -3.77 -16.27 6.91
C GLU A 231 -5.23 -16.33 6.43
N ALA A 232 -6.19 -16.03 7.30
CA ALA A 232 -7.61 -16.01 6.94
C ALA A 232 -7.91 -14.96 5.87
N ALA A 233 -7.37 -13.74 6.00
CA ALA A 233 -7.51 -12.69 5.00
C ALA A 233 -6.90 -13.12 3.65
N SER A 234 -5.69 -13.70 3.67
CA SER A 234 -5.04 -14.23 2.47
C SER A 234 -5.87 -15.34 1.80
N ALA A 235 -6.49 -16.24 2.56
CA ALA A 235 -7.35 -17.28 2.03
C ALA A 235 -8.60 -16.69 1.34
N ASN A 236 -9.20 -15.65 1.93
CA ASN A 236 -10.36 -14.98 1.33
C ASN A 236 -9.99 -14.22 0.05
N LEU A 237 -8.84 -13.54 0.01
CA LEU A 237 -8.35 -12.95 -1.23
C LEU A 237 -8.11 -14.00 -2.32
N VAL A 238 -7.60 -15.18 -1.98
CA VAL A 238 -7.46 -16.30 -2.94
C VAL A 238 -8.81 -16.77 -3.46
N ALA A 239 -9.82 -16.86 -2.60
CA ALA A 239 -11.18 -17.18 -3.04
C ALA A 239 -11.75 -16.13 -4.00
N ILE A 240 -11.48 -14.84 -3.77
CA ILE A 240 -11.88 -13.76 -4.68
C ILE A 240 -11.12 -13.87 -6.00
N ALA A 241 -9.80 -14.06 -6.00
CA ALA A 241 -9.02 -14.20 -7.23
C ALA A 241 -9.49 -15.38 -8.09
N ARG A 242 -9.75 -16.53 -7.47
CA ARG A 242 -10.33 -17.71 -8.14
C ARG A 242 -11.68 -17.40 -8.78
N PHE A 243 -12.54 -16.65 -8.08
CA PHE A 243 -13.80 -16.20 -8.64
C PHE A 243 -13.58 -15.26 -9.84
N VAL A 244 -12.74 -14.24 -9.71
CA VAL A 244 -12.45 -13.30 -10.80
C VAL A 244 -12.00 -14.00 -12.08
N THR A 245 -11.20 -15.06 -11.96
CA THR A 245 -10.73 -15.86 -13.10
C THR A 245 -11.70 -16.94 -13.59
N SER A 246 -12.89 -17.05 -13.00
CA SER A 246 -13.87 -18.09 -13.33
C SER A 246 -14.90 -17.64 -14.37
N GLU A 247 -15.56 -18.61 -15.01
CA GLU A 247 -16.71 -18.38 -15.88
C GLU A 247 -17.89 -17.71 -15.14
N ALA A 248 -18.05 -17.99 -13.84
CA ALA A 248 -19.09 -17.36 -13.03
C ALA A 248 -18.93 -15.84 -12.94
N TRP A 249 -17.69 -15.33 -12.90
CA TRP A 249 -17.44 -13.88 -12.93
C TRP A 249 -17.78 -13.30 -14.31
N ILE A 250 -17.42 -13.99 -15.39
CA ILE A 250 -17.77 -13.58 -16.76
C ILE A 250 -19.29 -13.46 -16.91
N ASN A 251 -20.04 -14.46 -16.46
CA ASN A 251 -21.50 -14.47 -16.52
C ASN A 251 -22.13 -13.36 -15.68
N ALA A 252 -21.54 -13.03 -14.52
CA ALA A 252 -22.01 -11.93 -13.68
C ALA A 252 -21.73 -10.55 -14.30
N LYS A 253 -20.54 -10.33 -14.89
CA LYS A 253 -20.12 -9.02 -15.39
C LYS A 253 -20.57 -8.68 -16.80
N LYS A 254 -20.88 -9.69 -17.62
CA LYS A 254 -21.40 -9.49 -18.98
C LYS A 254 -22.64 -8.56 -19.03
N PRO A 255 -23.73 -8.79 -18.28
CA PRO A 255 -24.89 -7.90 -18.31
C PRO A 255 -24.59 -6.50 -17.75
N GLU A 256 -23.74 -6.38 -16.72
CA GLU A 256 -23.34 -5.08 -16.17
C GLU A 256 -22.60 -4.23 -17.22
N LEU A 257 -21.64 -4.84 -17.94
CA LEU A 257 -20.88 -4.16 -18.99
C LEU A 257 -21.76 -3.79 -20.20
N GLN A 258 -22.72 -4.65 -20.56
CA GLN A 258 -23.71 -4.33 -21.60
C GLN A 258 -24.56 -3.12 -21.21
N ALA A 259 -25.04 -3.07 -19.96
CA ALA A 259 -25.81 -1.95 -19.46
C ALA A 259 -24.97 -0.65 -19.42
N ALA A 260 -23.71 -0.73 -18.99
CA ALA A 260 -22.80 0.41 -18.96
C ALA A 260 -22.48 0.95 -20.37
N ASN A 261 -22.26 0.07 -21.35
CA ASN A 261 -22.07 0.44 -22.74
C ASN A 261 -23.34 1.12 -23.31
N ALA A 262 -24.52 0.56 -23.05
CA ALA A 262 -25.78 1.15 -23.48
C ALA A 262 -26.02 2.54 -22.86
N ALA A 263 -25.78 2.70 -21.55
CA ALA A 263 -25.86 3.98 -20.86
C ALA A 263 -24.86 5.01 -21.44
N SER A 264 -23.70 4.55 -21.88
CA SER A 264 -22.66 5.36 -22.54
C SER A 264 -22.89 5.53 -24.04
N LYS A 265 -24.00 5.01 -24.59
CA LYS A 265 -24.34 5.03 -26.03
C LYS A 265 -23.25 4.39 -26.92
N LEU A 266 -22.55 3.37 -26.40
CA LEU A 266 -21.54 2.61 -27.11
C LEU A 266 -22.14 1.34 -27.71
N THR A 267 -21.79 1.03 -28.96
CA THR A 267 -22.18 -0.20 -29.66
C THR A 267 -20.92 -0.96 -30.11
N PRO A 268 -20.17 -1.56 -29.17
CA PRO A 268 -18.96 -2.31 -29.52
C PRO A 268 -19.31 -3.53 -30.38
N THR A 269 -18.40 -3.90 -31.28
CA THR A 269 -18.46 -5.22 -31.95
C THR A 269 -18.26 -6.33 -30.93
N GLU A 270 -18.61 -7.57 -31.30
CA GLU A 270 -18.42 -8.74 -30.43
C GLU A 270 -16.96 -8.86 -29.93
N LYS A 271 -15.99 -8.75 -30.85
CA LYS A 271 -14.56 -8.76 -30.51
C LYS A 271 -14.15 -7.60 -29.58
N GLN A 272 -14.71 -6.41 -29.77
CA GLN A 272 -14.44 -5.27 -28.88
C GLN A 272 -15.03 -5.51 -27.49
N PHE A 273 -16.23 -6.07 -27.42
CA PHE A 273 -16.89 -6.38 -26.15
C PHE A 273 -16.12 -7.47 -25.37
N GLU A 274 -15.64 -8.52 -26.04
CA GLU A 274 -14.79 -9.55 -25.43
C GLU A 274 -13.48 -8.96 -24.90
N ALA A 275 -12.84 -8.06 -25.66
CA ALA A 275 -11.64 -7.37 -25.22
C ALA A 275 -11.90 -6.46 -24.01
N GLN A 276 -13.03 -5.74 -23.97
CA GLN A 276 -13.44 -4.95 -22.81
C GLN A 276 -13.64 -5.83 -21.57
N LEU A 277 -14.29 -6.97 -21.72
CA LEU A 277 -14.52 -7.90 -20.62
C LEU A 277 -13.20 -8.50 -20.10
N ALA A 278 -12.29 -8.88 -21.00
CA ALA A 278 -10.97 -9.38 -20.65
C ALA A 278 -10.14 -8.33 -19.91
N GLN A 279 -10.17 -7.07 -20.38
CA GLN A 279 -9.52 -5.95 -19.71
C GLN A 279 -10.10 -5.71 -18.31
N TYR A 280 -11.42 -5.70 -18.17
CA TYR A 280 -12.06 -5.51 -16.87
C TYR A 280 -11.72 -6.65 -15.89
N GLN A 281 -11.66 -7.88 -16.38
CA GLN A 281 -11.23 -9.03 -15.59
C GLN A 281 -9.77 -8.88 -15.12
N GLU A 282 -8.88 -8.36 -15.97
CA GLU A 282 -7.49 -8.09 -15.61
C GLU A 282 -7.39 -7.00 -14.54
N GLU A 283 -8.11 -5.89 -14.68
CA GLU A 283 -8.10 -4.79 -13.71
C GLU A 283 -8.58 -5.27 -12.33
N GLU A 284 -9.67 -6.04 -12.27
CA GLU A 284 -10.15 -6.63 -11.02
C GLU A 284 -9.16 -7.64 -10.43
N LEU A 285 -8.55 -8.50 -11.27
CA LEU A 285 -7.56 -9.47 -10.80
C LEU A 285 -6.33 -8.76 -10.24
N PHE A 286 -5.85 -7.70 -10.89
CA PHE A 286 -4.68 -6.94 -10.46
C PHE A 286 -4.95 -6.16 -9.17
N ARG A 287 -6.18 -5.65 -9.00
CA ARG A 287 -6.62 -5.09 -7.71
C ARG A 287 -6.50 -6.12 -6.59
N VAL A 288 -6.97 -7.35 -6.82
CA VAL A 288 -6.86 -8.44 -5.83
C VAL A 288 -5.40 -8.82 -5.57
N PHE A 289 -4.55 -8.88 -6.60
CA PHE A 289 -3.12 -9.14 -6.47
C PHE A 289 -2.41 -8.05 -5.67
N GLY A 290 -2.81 -6.79 -5.81
CA GLY A 290 -2.34 -5.68 -4.98
C GLY A 290 -2.62 -5.93 -3.49
N SER A 291 -3.85 -6.33 -3.16
CA SER A 291 -4.22 -6.70 -1.78
C SER A 291 -3.45 -7.92 -1.28
N MET A 292 -3.23 -8.93 -2.12
CA MET A 292 -2.42 -10.11 -1.77
C MET A 292 -0.97 -9.74 -1.48
N LYS A 293 -0.39 -8.86 -2.30
CA LYS A 293 0.96 -8.32 -2.10
C LYS A 293 1.09 -7.59 -0.77
N LYS A 294 0.06 -6.91 -0.28
CA LYS A 294 0.10 -6.22 1.02
C LYS A 294 0.08 -7.19 2.20
N LEU A 295 -0.73 -8.24 2.13
CA LEU A 295 -0.85 -9.23 3.22
C LEU A 295 0.32 -10.20 3.29
N GLY A 296 0.69 -10.80 2.16
CA GLY A 296 1.79 -11.76 2.09
C GLY A 296 1.58 -13.06 2.88
N GLY A 297 0.35 -13.40 3.29
CA GLY A 297 0.06 -14.65 3.98
C GLY A 297 0.27 -15.87 3.07
N ARG A 298 0.57 -17.02 3.67
CA ARG A 298 0.94 -18.26 2.96
C ARG A 298 -0.05 -18.66 1.85
N PRO A 299 -1.38 -18.62 2.05
CA PRO A 299 -2.33 -18.95 0.98
C PRO A 299 -2.15 -18.09 -0.28
N SER A 300 -1.88 -16.79 -0.12
CA SER A 300 -1.67 -15.88 -1.24
C SER A 300 -0.37 -16.20 -1.97
N VAL A 301 0.72 -16.45 -1.24
CA VAL A 301 2.01 -16.83 -1.83
C VAL A 301 1.90 -18.12 -2.65
N ASP A 302 1.26 -19.14 -2.07
CA ASP A 302 1.07 -20.42 -2.74
C ASP A 302 0.22 -20.31 -4.00
N TYR A 303 -0.85 -19.53 -3.94
CA TYR A 303 -1.70 -19.26 -5.08
C TYR A 303 -0.94 -18.51 -6.19
N LEU A 304 -0.24 -17.42 -5.86
CA LEU A 304 0.48 -16.60 -6.84
C LEU A 304 1.61 -17.38 -7.53
N LEU A 305 2.36 -18.22 -6.79
CA LEU A 305 3.38 -19.10 -7.37
C LEU A 305 2.76 -20.11 -8.34
N ALA A 306 1.65 -20.76 -7.96
CA ALA A 306 0.96 -21.70 -8.83
C ALA A 306 0.36 -21.02 -10.07
N PHE A 307 -0.18 -19.82 -9.88
CA PHE A 307 -0.75 -19.00 -10.94
C PHE A 307 0.31 -18.58 -11.95
N ALA A 308 1.47 -18.12 -11.49
CA ALA A 308 2.59 -17.75 -12.36
C ALA A 308 3.17 -18.94 -13.14
N ALA A 309 3.16 -20.14 -12.55
CA ALA A 309 3.67 -21.37 -13.18
C ALA A 309 2.73 -21.94 -14.26
N ASN A 310 1.44 -21.59 -14.25
CA ASN A 310 0.47 -22.14 -15.20
C ASN A 310 0.66 -21.54 -16.61
N LYS A 311 1.08 -22.38 -17.56
CA LYS A 311 1.38 -21.99 -18.95
C LYS A 311 0.15 -21.64 -19.78
N GLU A 312 -1.03 -22.10 -19.36
CA GLU A 312 -2.31 -21.81 -20.04
C GLU A 312 -2.81 -20.38 -19.78
N LEU A 313 -2.21 -19.68 -18.81
CA LEU A 313 -2.60 -18.31 -18.47
C LEU A 313 -1.85 -17.27 -19.30
N PRO A 314 -2.50 -16.13 -19.63
CA PRO A 314 -1.85 -15.03 -20.33
C PRO A 314 -0.58 -14.55 -19.62
N GLU A 315 0.45 -14.25 -20.41
CA GLU A 315 1.79 -13.85 -19.93
C GLU A 315 1.73 -12.66 -18.97
N LYS A 316 0.91 -11.65 -19.31
CA LYS A 316 0.68 -10.45 -18.49
C LYS A 316 0.14 -10.77 -17.10
N ARG A 317 -0.77 -11.76 -17.00
CA ARG A 317 -1.35 -12.18 -15.70
C ARG A 317 -0.34 -12.98 -14.87
N ARG A 318 0.46 -13.84 -15.53
CA ARG A 318 1.56 -14.58 -14.90
C ARG A 318 2.63 -13.62 -14.36
N GLN A 319 3.01 -12.62 -15.14
CA GLN A 319 3.93 -11.56 -14.73
C GLN A 319 3.39 -10.77 -13.53
N ALA A 320 2.12 -10.37 -13.55
CA ALA A 320 1.48 -9.66 -12.44
C ALA A 320 1.47 -10.50 -11.15
N ALA A 321 1.26 -11.82 -11.24
CA ALA A 321 1.33 -12.70 -10.09
C ALA A 321 2.74 -12.75 -9.47
N LEU A 322 3.79 -12.82 -10.30
CA LEU A 322 5.19 -12.74 -9.83
C LEU A 322 5.53 -11.37 -9.24
N ALA A 323 4.95 -10.29 -9.78
CA ALA A 323 5.11 -8.94 -9.22
C ALA A 323 4.47 -8.83 -7.82
N ALA A 324 3.33 -9.49 -7.61
CA ALA A 324 2.65 -9.53 -6.32
C ALA A 324 3.38 -10.35 -5.25
N LEU A 325 4.34 -11.19 -5.63
CA LEU A 325 5.21 -11.96 -4.72
C LEU A 325 6.40 -11.16 -4.15
N GLU A 326 6.59 -9.90 -4.54
CA GLU A 326 7.71 -9.07 -4.11
C GLU A 326 7.88 -9.00 -2.59
N GLY A 327 9.02 -9.48 -2.09
CA GLY A 327 9.33 -9.49 -0.67
C GLY A 327 8.42 -10.41 0.16
N ARG A 328 7.65 -11.30 -0.48
CA ARG A 328 6.70 -12.21 0.18
C ARG A 328 7.11 -13.67 0.18
N LEU A 329 8.12 -14.04 -0.60
CA LEU A 329 8.68 -15.38 -0.58
C LEU A 329 9.45 -15.60 0.73
N ASP A 330 9.26 -16.76 1.35
CA ASP A 330 10.04 -17.13 2.52
C ASP A 330 11.43 -17.58 2.07
N ARG A 331 12.43 -16.74 2.39
CA ARG A 331 13.84 -16.92 2.02
C ARG A 331 14.48 -18.18 2.61
N ASN A 332 13.83 -18.81 3.58
CA ASN A 332 14.28 -20.04 4.23
C ASN A 332 13.43 -21.26 3.84
N ASN A 333 12.38 -21.08 3.05
CA ASN A 333 11.50 -22.17 2.65
C ASN A 333 11.99 -22.82 1.34
N PRO A 334 12.46 -24.09 1.36
CA PRO A 334 12.97 -24.75 0.17
C PRO A 334 11.91 -24.92 -0.93
N SER A 335 10.63 -25.01 -0.56
CA SER A 335 9.52 -25.13 -1.52
C SER A 335 9.35 -23.84 -2.34
N ASP A 336 9.45 -22.67 -1.70
CA ASP A 336 9.31 -21.39 -2.39
C ASP A 336 10.46 -21.19 -3.38
N ILE A 337 11.69 -21.48 -2.93
CA ILE A 337 12.90 -21.45 -3.75
C ILE A 337 12.77 -22.40 -4.94
N GLN A 338 12.36 -23.65 -4.69
CA GLN A 338 12.19 -24.63 -5.75
C GLN A 338 11.14 -24.20 -6.78
N ARG A 339 9.98 -23.71 -6.34
CA ARG A 339 8.89 -23.30 -7.24
C ARG A 339 9.23 -22.07 -8.09
N ILE A 340 9.94 -21.08 -7.53
CA ILE A 340 10.38 -19.93 -8.35
C ILE A 340 11.49 -20.34 -9.34
N LEU A 341 12.37 -21.26 -8.94
CA LEU A 341 13.39 -21.81 -9.83
C LEU A 341 12.79 -22.63 -10.97
N GLU A 342 11.72 -23.38 -10.71
CA GLU A 342 10.98 -24.10 -11.75
C GLU A 342 10.44 -23.15 -12.83
N ILE A 343 9.95 -21.96 -12.44
CA ILE A 343 9.46 -20.95 -13.39
C ILE A 343 10.58 -20.42 -14.28
N VAL A 344 11.78 -20.13 -13.75
CA VAL A 344 12.91 -19.63 -14.58
C VAL A 344 13.55 -20.72 -15.43
N THR A 345 13.45 -21.98 -15.02
CA THR A 345 13.93 -23.12 -15.82
C THR A 345 12.91 -23.56 -16.89
N ALA A 346 11.66 -23.11 -16.78
CA ALA A 346 10.65 -23.38 -17.77
C ALA A 346 10.89 -22.56 -19.04
N ASP A 347 10.36 -23.05 -20.16
CA ASP A 347 10.24 -22.27 -21.39
C ASP A 347 9.14 -21.20 -21.25
N ALA A 348 9.42 -20.18 -20.44
CA ALA A 348 8.51 -19.09 -20.17
C ALA A 348 8.84 -17.86 -21.05
N PRO A 349 7.85 -17.02 -21.38
CA PRO A 349 8.07 -15.77 -22.10
C PRO A 349 9.01 -14.81 -21.36
N ASP A 350 9.75 -13.98 -22.10
CA ASP A 350 10.77 -13.06 -21.56
C ASP A 350 10.23 -12.20 -20.39
N VAL A 351 9.02 -11.64 -20.52
CA VAL A 351 8.41 -10.80 -19.46
C VAL A 351 8.12 -11.57 -18.16
N VAL A 352 7.83 -12.87 -18.25
CA VAL A 352 7.60 -13.74 -17.10
C VAL A 352 8.94 -14.14 -16.48
N LEU A 353 9.93 -14.51 -17.31
CA LEU A 353 11.29 -14.84 -16.88
C LEU A 353 11.92 -13.68 -16.13
N ASP A 354 11.86 -12.45 -16.68
CA ASP A 354 12.42 -11.26 -16.04
C ASP A 354 11.85 -11.04 -14.63
N GLN A 355 10.53 -11.20 -14.49
CA GLN A 355 9.89 -11.03 -13.19
C GLN A 355 10.22 -12.20 -12.24
N ALA A 356 10.38 -13.42 -12.75
CA ALA A 356 10.77 -14.57 -11.96
C ALA A 356 12.22 -14.46 -11.47
N PHE A 357 13.16 -14.00 -12.30
CA PHE A 357 14.54 -13.74 -11.91
C PHE A 357 14.65 -12.63 -10.84
N ARG A 358 13.81 -11.60 -10.90
CA ARG A 358 13.71 -10.61 -9.80
C ARG A 358 13.34 -11.26 -8.47
N ARG A 359 12.44 -12.25 -8.48
CA ARG A 359 12.07 -13.02 -7.28
C ARG A 359 13.18 -13.98 -6.83
N VAL A 360 13.90 -14.62 -7.75
CA VAL A 360 15.10 -15.42 -7.41
C VAL A 360 16.17 -14.54 -6.75
N GLY A 361 16.37 -13.32 -7.23
CA GLY A 361 17.33 -12.37 -6.67
C GLY A 361 17.04 -11.91 -5.23
N GLU A 362 15.84 -12.17 -4.70
CA GLU A 362 15.49 -11.91 -3.30
C GLU A 362 15.97 -13.02 -2.35
N MET A 363 16.37 -14.18 -2.88
CA MET A 363 16.82 -15.32 -2.08
C MET A 363 18.25 -15.14 -1.58
N PRO A 364 18.71 -15.88 -0.55
CA PRO A 364 20.13 -15.94 -0.20
C PRO A 364 20.94 -16.58 -1.34
N ARG A 365 22.10 -16.01 -1.67
CA ARG A 365 22.97 -16.49 -2.76
C ARG A 365 23.32 -17.96 -2.58
N GLU A 366 23.63 -18.34 -1.35
CA GLU A 366 24.05 -19.68 -0.95
C GLU A 366 23.01 -20.75 -1.29
N LEU A 367 21.73 -20.37 -1.37
CA LEU A 367 20.64 -21.31 -1.67
C LEU A 367 20.31 -21.41 -3.16
N VAL A 368 20.72 -20.42 -3.97
CA VAL A 368 20.32 -20.35 -5.40
C VAL A 368 21.49 -20.34 -6.38
N ALA A 369 22.73 -20.09 -5.93
CA ALA A 369 23.88 -19.93 -6.82
C ALA A 369 24.13 -21.16 -7.70
N ASP A 370 24.15 -22.37 -7.12
CA ASP A 370 24.39 -23.60 -7.89
C ASP A 370 23.29 -23.85 -8.93
N LYS A 371 22.04 -23.53 -8.61
CA LYS A 371 20.91 -23.62 -9.55
C LYS A 371 21.06 -22.60 -10.69
N LEU A 372 21.45 -21.36 -10.37
CA LEU A 372 21.71 -20.31 -11.36
C LEU A 372 22.89 -20.67 -12.27
N TYR A 373 23.99 -21.23 -11.75
CA TYR A 373 25.06 -21.77 -12.59
C TYR A 373 24.61 -22.95 -13.44
N GLY A 374 23.69 -23.78 -12.93
CA GLY A 374 23.05 -24.83 -13.71
C GLY A 374 22.39 -24.29 -14.99
N LEU A 375 21.80 -23.09 -14.93
CA LEU A 375 21.21 -22.41 -16.08
C LEU A 375 22.24 -22.01 -17.13
N PHE A 376 23.53 -21.90 -16.82
CA PHE A 376 24.55 -21.53 -17.82
C PHE A 376 24.74 -22.62 -18.88
N LYS A 377 24.22 -23.83 -18.63
CA LYS A 377 24.30 -24.97 -19.55
C LYS A 377 23.16 -25.02 -20.58
N THR A 378 22.16 -24.15 -20.46
CA THR A 378 21.09 -24.06 -21.47
C THR A 378 21.63 -23.43 -22.76
N ASP A 379 21.06 -23.81 -23.90
CA ASP A 379 21.27 -23.18 -25.19
C ASP A 379 20.65 -21.77 -25.28
N LYS A 380 19.68 -21.45 -24.43
CA LYS A 380 18.97 -20.16 -24.38
C LYS A 380 19.81 -19.05 -23.74
N TRP A 381 20.51 -18.29 -24.57
CA TRP A 381 21.40 -17.22 -24.14
C TRP A 381 20.70 -16.14 -23.27
N LYS A 382 19.41 -15.84 -23.52
CA LYS A 382 18.64 -14.90 -22.69
C LYS A 382 18.46 -15.39 -21.24
N ILE A 383 18.22 -16.69 -21.06
CA ILE A 383 18.11 -17.32 -19.72
C ILE A 383 19.47 -17.27 -19.02
N ARG A 384 20.57 -17.62 -19.73
CA ARG A 384 21.92 -17.51 -19.19
C ARG A 384 22.23 -16.08 -18.75
N ARG A 385 21.93 -15.11 -19.63
CA ARG A 385 22.13 -13.68 -19.36
C ARG A 385 21.43 -13.24 -18.08
N ALA A 386 20.15 -13.56 -17.96
CA ALA A 386 19.34 -13.19 -16.80
C ALA A 386 19.79 -13.91 -15.52
N ALA A 387 20.15 -15.20 -15.61
CA ALA A 387 20.66 -15.98 -14.49
C ALA A 387 21.99 -15.42 -13.96
N ALA A 388 22.94 -15.15 -14.86
CA ALA A 388 24.23 -14.57 -14.53
C ALA A 388 24.10 -13.15 -13.95
N ALA A 389 23.27 -12.30 -14.56
CA ALA A 389 23.01 -10.95 -14.03
C ALA A 389 22.36 -11.00 -12.63
N THR A 390 21.44 -11.94 -12.39
CA THR A 390 20.83 -12.16 -11.08
C THR A 390 21.87 -12.61 -10.07
N LEU A 391 22.71 -13.58 -10.42
CA LEU A 391 23.78 -14.08 -9.56
C LEU A 391 24.81 -13.00 -9.21
N LEU A 392 25.22 -12.18 -10.19
CA LEU A 392 26.19 -11.10 -9.98
C LEU A 392 25.64 -10.00 -9.07
N LYS A 393 24.35 -9.65 -9.17
CA LYS A 393 23.69 -8.70 -8.24
C LYS A 393 23.73 -9.16 -6.78
N MET A 394 23.83 -10.46 -6.55
CA MET A 394 23.92 -11.08 -5.23
C MET A 394 25.37 -11.32 -4.80
N SER A 395 26.34 -10.97 -5.65
CA SER A 395 27.75 -11.28 -5.46
C SER A 395 28.54 -10.03 -5.03
N THR A 396 29.80 -10.25 -4.65
CA THR A 396 30.77 -9.21 -4.31
C THR A 396 32.07 -9.50 -5.05
N VAL A 397 33.06 -8.61 -4.98
CA VAL A 397 34.33 -8.75 -5.74
C VAL A 397 35.01 -10.11 -5.51
N LYS A 398 34.87 -10.72 -4.33
CA LYS A 398 35.43 -12.05 -4.02
C LYS A 398 34.89 -13.19 -4.90
N HIS A 399 33.72 -13.02 -5.51
CA HIS A 399 33.08 -14.04 -6.34
C HIS A 399 33.45 -13.93 -7.83
N ILE A 400 34.28 -12.96 -8.25
CA ILE A 400 34.62 -12.77 -9.67
C ILE A 400 35.28 -14.02 -10.24
N ASP A 401 36.25 -14.60 -9.55
CA ASP A 401 36.96 -15.80 -10.04
C ASP A 401 36.05 -17.01 -10.15
N GLU A 402 35.19 -17.20 -9.15
CA GLU A 402 34.16 -18.23 -9.15
C GLU A 402 33.25 -18.07 -10.36
N PHE A 403 32.73 -16.86 -10.61
CA PHE A 403 31.85 -16.56 -11.74
C PHE A 403 32.53 -16.79 -13.09
N MET A 404 33.74 -16.25 -13.29
CA MET A 404 34.49 -16.38 -14.54
C MET A 404 34.79 -17.84 -14.88
N SER A 405 35.11 -18.66 -13.86
CA SER A 405 35.39 -20.10 -14.04
C SER A 405 34.18 -20.91 -14.51
N ARG A 406 32.96 -20.37 -14.41
CA ARG A 406 31.70 -21.05 -14.68
C ARG A 406 31.06 -20.63 -16.00
N LEU A 407 31.61 -19.63 -16.70
CA LEU A 407 31.07 -19.15 -17.97
C LEU A 407 31.04 -20.28 -19.01
N PRO A 408 30.03 -20.28 -19.91
CA PRO A 408 29.90 -21.30 -20.94
C PRO A 408 30.99 -21.16 -22.01
N ASP A 409 31.05 -22.15 -22.91
CA ASP A 409 31.97 -22.14 -24.05
C ASP A 409 31.63 -21.03 -25.07
N SER A 410 32.59 -20.76 -25.97
CA SER A 410 32.47 -19.71 -26.99
C SER A 410 31.31 -19.91 -27.98
N LYS A 411 30.83 -21.14 -28.16
CA LYS A 411 29.73 -21.45 -29.08
C LYS A 411 28.39 -21.15 -28.41
N GLY A 412 27.59 -20.28 -29.03
CA GLY A 412 26.28 -19.87 -28.55
C GLY A 412 26.32 -18.75 -27.51
N PHE A 413 27.50 -18.30 -27.08
CA PHE A 413 27.66 -17.17 -26.17
C PHE A 413 27.41 -15.86 -26.91
N ALA A 414 26.47 -15.06 -26.43
CA ALA A 414 25.96 -13.89 -27.12
C ALA A 414 26.72 -12.62 -26.72
N LEU A 415 26.85 -11.65 -27.63
CA LEU A 415 27.46 -10.36 -27.33
C LEU A 415 26.77 -9.63 -26.16
N PRO A 416 25.41 -9.59 -26.07
CA PRO A 416 24.75 -8.98 -24.92
C PRO A 416 25.01 -9.70 -23.59
N GLU A 417 25.42 -10.98 -23.58
CA GLU A 417 25.89 -11.63 -22.34
C GLU A 417 27.17 -10.97 -21.85
N ALA A 418 28.19 -10.84 -22.70
CA ALA A 418 29.46 -10.20 -22.35
C ALA A 418 29.24 -8.78 -21.79
N LEU A 419 28.47 -7.96 -22.50
CA LEU A 419 28.18 -6.58 -22.10
C LEU A 419 27.43 -6.50 -20.77
N THR A 420 26.40 -7.34 -20.59
CA THR A 420 25.62 -7.38 -19.34
C THR A 420 26.48 -7.84 -18.17
N TYR A 421 27.36 -8.82 -18.40
CA TYR A 421 28.24 -9.34 -17.35
C TYR A 421 29.29 -8.31 -16.98
N GLY A 422 29.92 -7.64 -17.95
CA GLY A 422 30.87 -6.56 -17.70
C GLY A 422 30.26 -5.44 -16.85
N ALA A 423 29.04 -5.01 -17.18
CA ALA A 423 28.28 -4.03 -16.40
C ALA A 423 28.04 -4.53 -14.96
N ALA A 424 27.50 -5.75 -14.81
CA ALA A 424 27.18 -6.30 -13.49
C ALA A 424 28.44 -6.59 -12.64
N LEU A 425 29.55 -6.97 -13.25
CA LEU A 425 30.85 -7.16 -12.61
C LEU A 425 31.42 -5.84 -12.09
N GLY A 426 31.29 -4.76 -12.86
CA GLY A 426 31.75 -3.44 -12.44
C GLY A 426 30.96 -2.82 -11.29
N ASP A 427 29.69 -3.21 -11.13
CA ASP A 427 28.84 -2.77 -10.02
C ASP A 427 29.13 -3.47 -8.68
N LEU A 428 29.93 -4.55 -8.68
CA LEU A 428 30.22 -5.36 -7.50
C LEU A 428 30.83 -4.52 -6.36
N LYS A 429 30.40 -4.82 -5.14
CA LYS A 429 30.86 -4.14 -3.91
C LYS A 429 31.98 -4.93 -3.22
N GLU A 430 32.53 -4.32 -2.16
CA GLU A 430 33.55 -4.92 -1.27
C GLU A 430 34.92 -5.17 -1.94
N GLY A 431 35.38 -4.24 -2.78
CA GLY A 431 36.71 -4.30 -3.39
C GLY A 431 36.83 -3.38 -4.59
N SER A 432 37.89 -3.56 -5.37
CA SER A 432 38.03 -2.94 -6.70
C SER A 432 37.71 -3.98 -7.78
N PRO A 433 36.54 -3.89 -8.45
CA PRO A 433 36.20 -4.77 -9.55
C PRO A 433 37.24 -4.77 -10.67
N LEU A 434 37.73 -3.58 -11.05
CA LEU A 434 38.72 -3.44 -12.12
C LEU A 434 40.01 -4.21 -11.79
N GLU A 435 40.56 -4.05 -10.59
CA GLU A 435 41.79 -4.77 -10.20
C GLU A 435 41.59 -6.29 -10.23
N ALA A 436 40.42 -6.77 -9.78
CA ALA A 436 40.11 -8.19 -9.80
C ALA A 436 39.90 -8.75 -11.23
N LEU A 437 39.41 -7.91 -12.15
CA LEU A 437 39.16 -8.28 -13.54
C LEU A 437 40.41 -8.27 -14.42
N LYS A 438 41.44 -7.46 -14.10
CA LYS A 438 42.64 -7.29 -14.95
C LYS A 438 43.28 -8.60 -15.39
N LYS A 439 43.39 -9.59 -14.50
CA LYS A 439 43.96 -10.91 -14.83
C LYS A 439 43.15 -11.70 -15.86
N HIS A 440 41.86 -11.41 -15.98
CA HIS A 440 40.94 -12.07 -16.91
C HIS A 440 40.92 -11.39 -18.30
N PHE A 441 41.57 -10.23 -18.48
CA PHE A 441 41.66 -9.60 -19.80
C PHE A 441 42.49 -10.44 -20.79
N THR A 442 43.52 -11.10 -20.30
CA THR A 442 44.47 -11.90 -21.11
C THR A 442 44.42 -13.39 -20.80
N SER A 443 43.61 -13.82 -19.84
CA SER A 443 43.53 -15.21 -19.39
C SER A 443 42.15 -15.81 -19.57
N GLY A 444 42.11 -17.11 -19.87
CA GLY A 444 40.88 -17.88 -20.04
C GLY A 444 40.32 -17.87 -21.47
N PRO A 445 39.16 -18.55 -21.68
CA PRO A 445 38.51 -18.63 -22.98
C PRO A 445 37.85 -17.29 -23.36
N ALA A 446 37.49 -17.15 -24.64
CA ALA A 446 36.95 -15.89 -25.18
C ALA A 446 35.77 -15.30 -24.36
N PRO A 447 34.77 -16.08 -23.86
CA PRO A 447 33.70 -15.55 -23.02
C PRO A 447 34.17 -14.90 -21.71
N VAL A 448 35.20 -15.45 -21.08
CA VAL A 448 35.81 -14.87 -19.85
C VAL A 448 36.43 -13.52 -20.17
N ARG A 449 37.24 -13.50 -21.23
CA ARG A 449 38.01 -12.32 -21.63
C ARG A 449 37.09 -11.20 -22.06
N THR A 450 36.12 -11.47 -22.93
CA THR A 450 35.17 -10.46 -23.41
C THR A 450 34.24 -9.98 -22.29
N SER A 451 33.80 -10.84 -21.36
CA SER A 451 33.01 -10.41 -20.20
C SER A 451 33.81 -9.51 -19.26
N ALA A 452 35.09 -9.81 -19.04
CA ALA A 452 35.97 -8.98 -18.22
C ALA A 452 36.24 -7.62 -18.86
N ILE A 453 36.63 -7.61 -20.14
CA ILE A 453 36.90 -6.40 -20.93
C ILE A 453 35.65 -5.51 -21.04
N SER A 454 34.46 -6.12 -21.11
CA SER A 454 33.17 -5.41 -21.15
C SER A 454 32.93 -4.51 -19.94
N TYR A 455 33.70 -4.61 -18.87
CA TYR A 455 33.71 -3.61 -17.79
C TYR A 455 33.86 -2.19 -18.35
N TYR A 456 34.80 -1.99 -19.27
CA TYR A 456 35.07 -0.68 -19.86
C TYR A 456 33.90 -0.18 -20.72
N PHE A 457 33.08 -1.08 -21.28
CA PHE A 457 31.86 -0.70 -21.98
C PHE A 457 30.86 0.03 -21.08
N THR A 458 30.88 -0.14 -19.76
CA THR A 458 29.97 0.56 -18.84
C THR A 458 30.67 1.53 -17.91
N PHE A 459 31.92 1.27 -17.53
CA PHE A 459 32.65 2.09 -16.55
C PHE A 459 33.92 2.75 -17.08
N GLY A 460 34.33 2.43 -18.32
CA GLY A 460 35.55 2.99 -18.90
C GLY A 460 35.45 4.50 -19.13
N THR A 461 36.61 5.13 -19.07
CA THR A 461 36.84 6.56 -19.26
C THR A 461 37.97 6.77 -20.26
N ALA A 462 38.14 7.99 -20.78
CA ALA A 462 39.23 8.30 -21.71
C ALA A 462 40.64 7.97 -21.14
N ALA A 463 40.79 7.93 -19.81
CA ALA A 463 42.05 7.54 -19.17
C ALA A 463 42.38 6.04 -19.32
N ASP A 464 41.39 5.22 -19.66
CA ASP A 464 41.55 3.77 -19.81
C ASP A 464 41.98 3.36 -21.23
N LEU A 465 41.99 4.29 -22.20
CA LEU A 465 42.37 4.01 -23.59
C LEU A 465 43.74 3.33 -23.73
N PRO A 466 44.82 3.76 -23.03
CA PRO A 466 46.11 3.08 -23.13
C PRO A 466 46.08 1.61 -22.66
N ALA A 467 45.17 1.25 -21.75
CA ALA A 467 44.99 -0.12 -21.30
C ALA A 467 44.24 -0.98 -22.34
N LEU A 468 43.37 -0.36 -23.13
CA LEU A 468 42.63 -0.99 -24.22
C LEU A 468 43.52 -1.20 -25.46
N GLU A 469 44.38 -0.25 -25.79
CA GLU A 469 45.34 -0.35 -26.93
C GLU A 469 46.17 -1.64 -26.87
N ALA A 470 46.58 -2.04 -25.65
CA ALA A 470 47.33 -3.26 -25.43
C ALA A 470 46.55 -4.57 -25.75
N LEU A 471 45.23 -4.49 -25.87
CA LEU A 471 44.32 -5.60 -26.13
C LEU A 471 43.85 -5.68 -27.60
N GLU A 472 44.04 -4.62 -28.39
CA GLU A 472 43.64 -4.56 -29.80
C GLU A 472 44.29 -5.66 -30.67
N GLY A 473 45.54 -6.02 -30.35
CA GLY A 473 46.30 -7.05 -31.07
C GLY A 473 45.86 -8.49 -30.79
N ASP A 474 44.83 -8.70 -29.99
CA ASP A 474 44.39 -10.02 -29.58
C ASP A 474 43.62 -10.76 -30.69
N THR A 475 44.31 -11.72 -31.30
CA THR A 475 43.80 -12.55 -32.39
C THR A 475 42.93 -13.72 -31.93
N THR A 476 42.65 -13.85 -30.63
CA THR A 476 41.75 -14.88 -30.10
C THR A 476 40.38 -14.74 -30.72
N ARG A 477 39.85 -15.83 -31.28
CA ARG A 477 38.54 -15.84 -31.93
C ARG A 477 37.45 -15.41 -30.94
N ALA A 478 36.62 -14.45 -31.34
CA ALA A 478 35.47 -14.02 -30.58
C ALA A 478 34.43 -15.15 -30.46
N PRO A 479 33.58 -15.14 -29.43
CA PRO A 479 32.44 -16.04 -29.36
C PRO A 479 31.48 -15.84 -30.55
N VAL A 480 30.62 -16.83 -30.79
CA VAL A 480 29.67 -16.80 -31.92
C VAL A 480 28.29 -17.18 -31.43
N CYS A 481 27.27 -16.43 -31.82
CA CYS A 481 25.88 -16.77 -31.57
C CYS A 481 25.04 -16.51 -32.83
N GLU A 482 24.32 -17.55 -33.26
CA GLU A 482 23.48 -17.57 -34.46
C GLU A 482 22.01 -17.93 -34.13
N ALA A 483 21.65 -17.89 -32.84
CA ALA A 483 20.31 -18.27 -32.39
C ALA A 483 19.23 -17.30 -32.89
N ASP A 484 19.54 -16.00 -32.87
CA ASP A 484 18.68 -14.92 -33.34
C ASP A 484 19.52 -13.65 -33.65
N PRO A 485 18.98 -12.64 -34.35
CA PRO A 485 19.71 -11.43 -34.70
C PRO A 485 20.24 -10.64 -33.51
N ASP A 486 19.58 -10.69 -32.35
CA ASP A 486 19.93 -9.89 -31.16
C ASP A 486 21.15 -10.46 -30.44
N CYS A 487 21.54 -11.70 -30.73
CA CYS A 487 22.65 -12.37 -30.07
C CYS A 487 24.00 -12.22 -30.78
N LYS A 488 23.99 -11.65 -31.98
CA LYS A 488 25.14 -11.57 -32.89
C LYS A 488 26.32 -10.79 -32.31
N TRP A 489 27.52 -11.21 -32.70
CA TRP A 489 28.78 -10.53 -32.41
C TRP A 489 29.08 -9.49 -33.47
N ALA A 490 28.39 -8.36 -33.38
CA ALA A 490 28.61 -7.22 -34.25
C ALA A 490 28.32 -5.91 -33.51
N CYS A 491 29.07 -4.85 -33.82
CA CYS A 491 28.95 -3.54 -33.17
C CYS A 491 28.78 -2.43 -34.19
N GLU A 492 28.02 -1.40 -33.82
CA GLU A 492 27.89 -0.20 -34.62
C GLU A 492 29.13 0.68 -34.48
N VAL A 493 29.79 0.95 -35.60
CA VAL A 493 30.94 1.85 -35.67
C VAL A 493 30.64 3.03 -36.58
N SER A 494 31.24 4.18 -36.32
CA SER A 494 31.18 5.32 -37.22
C SER A 494 31.88 5.01 -38.54
N LYS A 495 31.21 5.24 -39.67
CA LYS A 495 31.84 5.13 -40.98
C LYS A 495 32.95 6.17 -41.11
N ALA A 496 34.10 5.75 -41.65
CA ALA A 496 35.22 6.64 -41.87
C ALA A 496 34.80 7.88 -42.70
N GLY A 497 34.92 9.08 -42.10
CA GLY A 497 34.58 10.35 -42.73
C GLY A 497 33.08 10.68 -42.80
N SER A 498 32.21 9.98 -42.06
CA SER A 498 30.77 10.25 -42.02
C SER A 498 30.21 10.16 -40.59
N ASN A 499 29.08 10.84 -40.35
CA ASN A 499 28.30 10.71 -39.11
C ASN A 499 27.35 9.49 -39.13
N GLU A 500 27.34 8.71 -40.22
CA GLU A 500 26.59 7.46 -40.32
C GLU A 500 27.29 6.31 -39.59
N ARG A 501 26.51 5.43 -38.96
CA ARG A 501 27.00 4.20 -38.34
C ARG A 501 26.83 2.99 -39.27
N GLU A 502 27.76 2.06 -39.23
CA GLU A 502 27.70 0.76 -39.88
C GLU A 502 27.89 -0.37 -38.88
N LEU A 503 27.24 -1.51 -39.11
CA LEU A 503 27.41 -2.70 -38.29
C LEU A 503 28.66 -3.46 -38.76
N ARG A 504 29.63 -3.68 -37.87
CA ARG A 504 30.81 -4.48 -38.14
C ARG A 504 30.83 -5.77 -37.34
N ASP A 505 31.10 -6.87 -38.03
CA ASP A 505 31.27 -8.18 -37.43
C ASP A 505 32.53 -8.22 -36.55
N VAL A 506 32.37 -8.75 -35.34
CA VAL A 506 33.44 -8.96 -34.37
C VAL A 506 33.96 -10.38 -34.52
N LYS A 507 35.16 -10.56 -35.07
CA LYS A 507 35.75 -11.89 -35.33
C LYS A 507 36.76 -12.31 -34.27
N THR A 508 37.40 -11.34 -33.63
CA THR A 508 38.41 -11.53 -32.59
C THR A 508 38.11 -10.71 -31.35
N VAL A 509 38.76 -11.02 -30.23
CA VAL A 509 38.68 -10.20 -29.02
C VAL A 509 39.29 -8.81 -29.27
N GLY A 510 40.32 -8.69 -30.11
CA GLY A 510 40.84 -7.41 -30.59
C GLY A 510 39.79 -6.59 -31.33
N ASP A 511 39.06 -7.20 -32.28
CA ASP A 511 37.92 -6.55 -32.96
C ASP A 511 36.85 -6.09 -31.95
N PHE A 512 36.60 -6.87 -30.89
CA PHE A 512 35.64 -6.50 -29.85
C PHE A 512 36.07 -5.22 -29.13
N VAL A 513 37.36 -5.11 -28.80
CA VAL A 513 37.94 -3.91 -28.18
C VAL A 513 37.79 -2.70 -29.12
N GLN A 514 38.26 -2.83 -30.36
CA GLN A 514 38.29 -1.72 -31.34
C GLN A 514 36.90 -1.28 -31.79
N TYR A 515 35.96 -2.20 -32.01
CA TYR A 515 34.66 -1.87 -32.61
C TYR A 515 33.57 -1.61 -31.57
N CYS A 516 33.71 -2.13 -30.35
CA CYS A 516 32.65 -2.03 -29.33
C CYS A 516 33.08 -1.21 -28.12
N ILE A 517 34.28 -1.45 -27.58
CA ILE A 517 34.69 -0.90 -26.29
C ILE A 517 35.26 0.50 -26.44
N GLU A 518 36.29 0.67 -27.27
CA GLU A 518 36.93 1.98 -27.47
C GLU A 518 35.97 3.07 -27.93
N PRO A 519 35.08 2.85 -28.91
CA PRO A 519 34.10 3.86 -29.30
C PRO A 519 33.20 4.26 -28.13
N ALA A 520 32.75 3.28 -27.33
CA ALA A 520 31.91 3.53 -26.17
C ALA A 520 32.62 4.32 -25.04
N VAL A 521 33.94 4.16 -24.92
CA VAL A 521 34.79 4.92 -23.99
C VAL A 521 35.05 6.34 -24.50
N GLN A 522 35.32 6.50 -25.80
CA GLN A 522 35.59 7.79 -26.44
C GLN A 522 34.35 8.70 -26.52
N GLU A 523 33.18 8.14 -26.82
CA GLU A 523 31.92 8.89 -26.90
C GLU A 523 31.41 9.36 -25.54
N ARG A 524 31.95 8.80 -24.45
CA ARG A 524 31.51 9.09 -23.10
C ARG A 524 32.10 10.41 -22.63
N LYS A 525 31.22 11.38 -22.43
CA LYS A 525 31.60 12.64 -21.78
C LYS A 525 32.04 12.33 -20.34
N PRO A 526 33.14 12.92 -19.85
CA PRO A 526 33.52 12.76 -18.45
C PRO A 526 32.34 13.20 -17.56
N GLU A 527 31.95 12.36 -16.60
CA GLU A 527 31.02 12.79 -15.55
C GLU A 527 31.68 13.97 -14.82
N LEU A 528 31.00 15.12 -14.80
CA LEU A 528 31.35 16.20 -13.88
C LEU A 528 31.38 15.61 -12.47
N GLU A 529 32.50 15.77 -11.78
CA GLU A 529 32.69 15.25 -10.43
C GLU A 529 31.49 15.66 -9.55
N LYS A 530 30.92 14.70 -8.81
CA LYS A 530 29.91 14.96 -7.79
C LYS A 530 30.52 15.87 -6.71
N GLY A 531 30.49 17.18 -6.93
CA GLY A 531 31.12 18.15 -6.04
C GLY A 531 31.16 19.60 -6.52
N GLU A 532 30.99 19.90 -7.82
CA GLU A 532 30.96 21.30 -8.27
C GLU A 532 29.60 21.96 -8.02
N PRO A 533 29.57 23.13 -7.33
CA PRO A 533 28.33 23.85 -7.07
C PRO A 533 27.81 24.48 -8.37
N LYS A 534 26.49 24.38 -8.57
CA LYS A 534 25.78 25.06 -9.65
C LYS A 534 25.83 26.58 -9.54
#